data_AF-A0A0N1AWX0-F1
#
_entry.id   AF-A0A0N1AWX0-F1
#
_cell.length_a   1.000
_cell.length_b   1.000
_cell.length_c   1.000
_cell.angle_alpha   90.00
_cell.angle_beta   90.00
_cell.angle_gamma   90.00
#
_symmetry.space_group_name_H-M   'P 1'
#
loop_
_entity.id
_entity.type
_entity.pdbx_description
1 polymer ?
#
loop_
_entity_poly.entity_id
_entity_poly.type
_entity_poly.pdbx_seq_one_letter_code
_entity_poly.pdbx_strand_id
1 'polypeptide(L)'
;MTFVKIGAVAVAAALAAYPGMAQNAASEPTRAAQAAAAANLPDEGTRDADFSMRGFLATRSEPVITGAGGKPVWNLAAYAFVDGPAPATVHPSLWRHMRHLKHHGLYRVTDNVWQVRGFDLSNMTIVRGATGWIVIDPLTSVETAQAAMELVNATLGQRPVSAVIYSHSHADHFGGVRGVVDPTEVAAGRTQVIAPHGFMEEATSENVMAGGAMMRRAA
;
A
#
# COMPACT_ATOMS: atom_id res chain seq x y z
N MET A 1 -7.65 61.91 23.91
CA MET A 1 -6.93 60.68 23.55
C MET A 1 -7.36 59.59 24.51
N THR A 2 -8.28 58.72 24.08
CA THR A 2 -8.75 57.59 24.88
C THR A 2 -8.83 56.40 23.94
N PHE A 3 -7.84 55.51 24.00
CA PHE A 3 -7.78 54.29 23.22
C PHE A 3 -8.75 53.26 23.83
N VAL A 4 -9.77 52.86 23.08
CA VAL A 4 -10.57 51.67 23.39
C VAL A 4 -9.81 50.46 22.83
N LYS A 5 -9.29 49.60 23.71
CA LYS A 5 -8.70 48.32 23.34
C LYS A 5 -9.84 47.34 23.01
N ILE A 6 -9.94 46.92 21.75
CA ILE A 6 -10.76 45.77 21.35
C ILE A 6 -9.95 44.52 21.66
N GLY A 7 -10.38 43.76 22.68
CA GLY A 7 -9.80 42.47 23.02
C GLY A 7 -10.15 41.43 21.97
N ALA A 8 -9.13 40.78 21.40
CA ALA A 8 -9.32 39.60 20.57
C ALA A 8 -9.82 38.44 21.43
N VAL A 9 -11.05 37.97 21.18
CA VAL A 9 -11.55 36.71 21.72
C VAL A 9 -10.92 35.59 20.90
N ALA A 10 -9.90 34.95 21.47
CA ALA A 10 -9.39 33.69 20.93
C ALA A 10 -10.44 32.60 21.17
N VAL A 11 -11.16 32.21 20.11
CA VAL A 11 -11.94 30.98 20.12
C VAL A 11 -10.94 29.83 19.99
N ALA A 12 -10.50 29.31 21.14
CA ALA A 12 -9.84 28.02 21.19
C ALA A 12 -10.90 26.96 20.85
N ALA A 13 -10.90 26.49 19.60
CA ALA A 13 -11.60 25.28 19.25
C ALA A 13 -10.90 24.12 19.97
N ALA A 14 -11.45 23.71 21.11
CA ALA A 14 -11.09 22.45 21.72
C ALA A 14 -11.41 21.34 20.70
N LEU A 15 -10.37 20.78 20.09
CA LEU A 15 -10.44 19.45 19.51
C LEU A 15 -10.74 18.50 20.67
N ALA A 16 -12.03 18.30 20.95
CA ALA A 16 -12.45 17.17 21.75
C ALA A 16 -11.95 15.93 21.01
N ALA A 17 -10.93 15.28 21.58
CA ALA A 17 -10.61 13.92 21.22
C ALA A 17 -11.91 13.13 21.39
N TYR A 18 -12.44 12.61 20.28
CA TYR A 18 -13.47 11.59 20.37
C TYR A 18 -12.85 10.48 21.25
N PRO A 19 -13.43 10.17 22.42
CA PRO A 19 -12.99 9.00 23.13
C PRO A 19 -13.24 7.84 22.17
N GLY A 20 -12.17 7.26 21.62
CA GLY A 20 -12.27 6.02 20.88
C GLY A 20 -13.06 5.08 21.78
N MET A 21 -14.21 4.60 21.31
CA MET A 21 -15.01 3.66 22.08
C MET A 21 -14.07 2.56 22.52
N ALA A 22 -13.86 2.41 23.83
CA ALA A 22 -13.02 1.35 24.34
C ALA A 22 -13.55 0.04 23.76
N GLN A 23 -12.74 -0.62 22.93
CA GLN A 23 -13.15 -1.90 22.35
C GLN A 23 -13.30 -2.89 23.50
N ASN A 24 -14.47 -3.51 23.60
CA ASN A 24 -14.71 -4.55 24.59
C ASN A 24 -13.76 -5.73 24.36
N ALA A 25 -13.39 -6.43 25.43
CA ALA A 25 -12.72 -7.71 25.32
C ALA A 25 -13.58 -8.71 24.51
N ALA A 26 -12.93 -9.66 23.83
CA ALA A 26 -13.63 -10.73 23.13
C ALA A 26 -14.52 -11.52 24.11
N SER A 27 -15.81 -11.66 23.76
CA SER A 27 -16.77 -12.40 24.57
C SER A 27 -16.42 -13.89 24.62
N GLU A 28 -17.00 -14.61 25.58
CA GLU A 28 -16.81 -16.06 25.69
C GLU A 28 -17.22 -16.81 24.39
N PRO A 29 -18.37 -16.50 23.73
CA PRO A 29 -18.71 -17.09 22.44
C PRO A 29 -17.68 -16.79 21.34
N THR A 30 -17.15 -15.57 21.27
CA THR A 30 -16.10 -15.23 20.29
C THR A 30 -14.84 -16.05 20.55
N ARG A 31 -14.38 -16.13 21.81
CA ARG A 31 -13.20 -16.93 22.17
C ARG A 31 -13.38 -18.41 21.83
N ALA A 32 -14.56 -18.97 22.08
CA ALA A 32 -14.89 -20.34 21.72
C ALA A 32 -14.85 -20.54 20.19
N ALA A 33 -15.41 -19.61 19.41
CA ALA A 33 -15.35 -19.65 17.95
C ALA A 33 -13.91 -19.57 17.42
N GLN A 34 -13.05 -18.69 17.97
CA GLN A 34 -11.65 -18.62 17.56
C GLN A 34 -10.87 -19.89 17.90
N ALA A 35 -11.11 -20.49 19.07
CA ALA A 35 -10.48 -21.75 19.47
C ALA A 35 -10.90 -22.91 18.54
N ALA A 36 -12.20 -23.00 18.23
CA ALA A 36 -12.71 -23.99 17.27
C ALA A 36 -12.14 -23.77 15.86
N ALA A 37 -11.99 -22.51 15.41
CA ALA A 37 -11.35 -22.21 14.14
C ALA A 37 -9.88 -22.63 14.14
N ALA A 38 -9.13 -22.30 15.19
CA ALA A 38 -7.72 -22.68 15.31
C ALA A 38 -7.52 -24.20 15.25
N ALA A 39 -8.39 -24.97 15.90
CA ALA A 39 -8.33 -26.44 15.90
C ALA A 39 -8.63 -27.07 14.53
N ASN A 40 -9.32 -26.36 13.64
CA ASN A 40 -9.69 -26.83 12.30
C ASN A 40 -8.77 -26.31 11.19
N LEU A 41 -7.80 -25.44 11.52
CA LEU A 41 -6.83 -24.96 10.54
C LEU A 41 -5.77 -26.04 10.26
N PRO A 42 -5.27 -26.13 9.02
CA PRO A 42 -4.10 -26.97 8.75
C PRO A 42 -2.88 -26.41 9.48
N ASP A 43 -1.97 -27.31 9.86
CA ASP A 43 -0.67 -26.92 10.41
C ASP A 43 0.00 -25.86 9.53
N GLU A 44 0.64 -24.89 10.18
CA GLU A 44 1.21 -23.74 9.46
C GLU A 44 2.30 -24.15 8.47
N GLY A 45 3.13 -25.12 8.86
CA GLY A 45 4.34 -25.47 8.12
C GLY A 45 5.26 -24.26 7.97
N THR A 46 6.18 -24.32 7.00
CA THR A 46 7.10 -23.20 6.72
C THR A 46 6.85 -22.53 5.38
N ARG A 47 6.09 -23.16 4.47
CA ARG A 47 5.99 -22.75 3.05
C ARG A 47 5.64 -21.28 2.87
N ASP A 48 4.59 -20.80 3.55
CA ASP A 48 4.14 -19.42 3.39
C ASP A 48 5.14 -18.43 4.00
N ALA A 49 5.75 -18.78 5.15
CA ALA A 49 6.81 -18.00 5.76
C ALA A 49 8.03 -17.91 4.82
N ASP A 50 8.49 -19.05 4.29
CA ASP A 50 9.60 -19.14 3.35
C ASP A 50 9.33 -18.33 2.08
N PHE A 51 8.14 -18.47 1.49
CA PHE A 51 7.78 -17.78 0.25
C PHE A 51 7.60 -16.28 0.45
N SER A 52 7.05 -15.88 1.59
CA SER A 52 6.90 -14.46 1.94
C SER A 52 8.24 -13.76 2.14
N MET A 53 9.33 -14.47 2.50
CA MET A 53 10.64 -13.85 2.73
C MET A 53 11.68 -14.15 1.63
N ARG A 54 11.41 -15.12 0.76
CA ARG A 54 12.33 -15.53 -0.30
C ARG A 54 12.72 -14.35 -1.19
N GLY A 55 14.03 -14.18 -1.38
CA GLY A 55 14.59 -13.18 -2.28
C GLY A 55 14.58 -11.75 -1.75
N PHE A 56 14.31 -11.53 -0.46
CA PHE A 56 14.43 -10.19 0.15
C PHE A 56 15.79 -9.55 -0.13
N LEU A 57 15.79 -8.28 -0.53
CA LEU A 57 17.00 -7.51 -0.83
C LEU A 57 17.15 -6.31 0.09
N ALA A 58 16.11 -5.49 0.21
CA ALA A 58 16.16 -4.24 0.96
C ALA A 58 14.75 -3.73 1.32
N THR A 59 14.66 -2.81 2.26
CA THR A 59 13.47 -2.00 2.52
C THR A 59 13.89 -0.57 2.91
N ARG A 60 12.94 0.37 2.97
CA ARG A 60 13.21 1.73 3.48
C ARG A 60 13.60 1.70 4.96
N SER A 61 14.57 2.54 5.32
CA SER A 61 14.92 2.83 6.71
C SER A 61 13.84 3.69 7.39
N GLU A 62 13.27 4.65 6.66
CA GLU A 62 12.14 5.47 7.10
C GLU A 62 10.83 4.79 6.71
N PRO A 63 10.04 4.27 7.67
CA PRO A 63 8.87 3.45 7.37
C PRO A 63 7.67 4.27 6.87
N VAL A 64 7.63 5.57 7.13
CA VAL A 64 6.52 6.43 6.70
C VAL A 64 6.84 7.03 5.33
N ILE A 65 5.95 6.82 4.38
CA ILE A 65 5.92 7.52 3.08
C ILE A 65 5.03 8.74 3.29
N THR A 66 5.55 9.93 2.99
CA THR A 66 4.86 11.20 3.19
C THR A 66 4.61 11.90 1.85
N GLY A 67 3.45 12.55 1.73
CA GLY A 67 3.12 13.43 0.61
C GLY A 67 3.37 14.90 0.91
N ALA A 68 2.72 15.76 0.13
CA ALA A 68 2.86 17.21 0.24
C ALA A 68 2.62 17.72 1.67
N GLY A 69 3.54 18.57 2.15
CA GLY A 69 3.47 19.14 3.50
C GLY A 69 3.74 18.13 4.63
N GLY A 70 4.36 16.98 4.34
CA GLY A 70 4.74 15.99 5.35
C GLY A 70 3.59 15.11 5.86
N LYS A 71 2.43 15.15 5.20
CA LYS A 71 1.29 14.30 5.56
C LYS A 71 1.61 12.82 5.31
N PRO A 72 1.33 11.91 6.25
CA PRO A 72 1.55 10.49 6.01
C PRO A 72 0.60 9.99 4.91
N VAL A 73 1.15 9.29 3.92
CA VAL A 73 0.42 8.59 2.85
C VAL A 73 0.37 7.10 3.16
N TRP A 74 1.50 6.53 3.59
CA TRP A 74 1.60 5.12 3.93
C TRP A 74 2.60 4.90 5.08
N ASN A 75 2.36 3.90 5.92
CA ASN A 75 3.28 3.53 6.99
C ASN A 75 3.59 2.02 6.92
N LEU A 76 4.80 1.68 6.47
CA LEU A 76 5.29 0.31 6.35
C LEU A 76 5.28 -0.44 7.69
N ALA A 77 5.46 0.30 8.81
CA ALA A 77 5.51 -0.26 10.15
C ALA A 77 4.13 -0.37 10.83
N ALA A 78 3.03 -0.03 10.16
CA ALA A 78 1.69 0.01 10.76
C ALA A 78 1.27 -1.35 11.37
N TYR A 79 1.76 -2.46 10.82
CA TYR A 79 1.45 -3.82 11.27
C TYR A 79 2.61 -4.51 12.00
N ALA A 80 3.60 -3.76 12.48
CA ALA A 80 4.73 -4.33 13.22
C ALA A 80 4.31 -5.09 14.50
N PHE A 81 3.15 -4.74 15.06
CA PHE A 81 2.55 -5.42 16.21
C PHE A 81 2.02 -6.83 15.93
N VAL A 82 1.86 -7.21 14.65
CA VAL A 82 1.29 -8.50 14.26
C VAL A 82 2.36 -9.58 14.39
N ASP A 83 2.52 -10.13 15.58
CA ASP A 83 3.48 -11.20 15.86
C ASP A 83 2.95 -12.17 16.93
N GLY A 84 3.55 -13.36 17.01
CA GLY A 84 3.17 -14.37 18.00
C GLY A 84 1.73 -14.91 17.84
N PRO A 85 1.14 -15.45 18.92
CA PRO A 85 -0.21 -16.01 18.90
C PRO A 85 -1.29 -14.98 18.55
N ALA A 86 -2.34 -15.43 17.87
CA ALA A 86 -3.47 -14.55 17.54
C ALA A 86 -4.18 -14.05 18.81
N PRO A 87 -4.44 -12.75 18.95
CA PRO A 87 -5.27 -12.24 20.04
C PRO A 87 -6.70 -12.74 19.89
N ALA A 88 -7.42 -12.89 21.01
CA ALA A 88 -8.79 -13.40 21.02
C ALA A 88 -9.79 -12.56 20.20
N THR A 89 -9.43 -11.32 19.87
CA THR A 89 -10.22 -10.37 19.07
C THR A 89 -9.99 -10.51 17.57
N VAL A 90 -9.05 -11.36 17.11
CA VAL A 90 -8.73 -11.55 15.69
C VAL A 90 -8.81 -13.02 15.32
N HIS A 91 -9.37 -13.32 14.15
CA HIS A 91 -9.45 -14.69 13.66
C HIS A 91 -8.05 -15.28 13.44
N PRO A 92 -7.74 -16.50 13.92
CA PRO A 92 -6.38 -17.05 13.88
C PRO A 92 -5.83 -17.19 12.46
N SER A 93 -6.68 -17.53 11.47
CA SER A 93 -6.27 -17.57 10.05
C SER A 93 -5.89 -16.19 9.51
N LEU A 94 -6.66 -15.14 9.88
CA LEU A 94 -6.36 -13.78 9.47
C LEU A 94 -5.06 -13.28 10.11
N TRP A 95 -4.84 -13.59 11.39
CA TRP A 95 -3.60 -13.25 12.08
C TRP A 95 -2.38 -13.92 11.44
N ARG A 96 -2.47 -15.22 11.13
CA ARG A 96 -1.44 -15.94 10.36
C ARG A 96 -1.19 -15.26 9.01
N HIS A 97 -2.23 -14.93 8.26
CA HIS A 97 -2.10 -14.26 6.96
C HIS A 97 -1.37 -12.91 7.08
N MET A 98 -1.75 -12.10 8.07
CA MET A 98 -1.13 -10.80 8.31
C MET A 98 0.31 -10.88 8.80
N ARG A 99 0.70 -11.95 9.52
CA ARG A 99 2.11 -12.20 9.87
C ARG A 99 3.01 -12.33 8.63
N HIS A 100 2.47 -12.80 7.50
CA HIS A 100 3.20 -12.87 6.23
C HIS A 100 3.05 -11.58 5.41
N LEU A 101 1.84 -11.01 5.30
CA LEU A 101 1.60 -9.79 4.52
C LEU A 101 2.31 -8.55 5.07
N LYS A 102 2.63 -8.50 6.37
CA LYS A 102 3.38 -7.38 6.96
C LYS A 102 4.80 -7.23 6.42
N HIS A 103 5.34 -8.25 5.74
CA HIS A 103 6.69 -8.22 5.18
C HIS A 103 6.76 -7.32 3.95
N HIS A 104 7.32 -6.12 4.14
CA HIS A 104 7.50 -5.12 3.10
C HIS A 104 8.94 -5.07 2.57
N GLY A 105 9.14 -4.45 1.40
CA GLY A 105 10.46 -4.25 0.80
C GLY A 105 10.56 -4.70 -0.65
N LEU A 106 11.80 -4.71 -1.16
CA LEU A 106 12.18 -5.17 -2.49
C LEU A 106 12.63 -6.63 -2.42
N TYR A 107 12.04 -7.45 -3.29
CA TYR A 107 12.30 -8.89 -3.36
C TYR A 107 12.65 -9.29 -4.79
N ARG A 108 13.67 -10.12 -4.95
CA ARG A 108 13.96 -10.82 -6.21
C ARG A 108 13.03 -12.02 -6.35
N VAL A 109 12.25 -12.04 -7.42
CA VAL A 109 11.37 -13.18 -7.77
C VAL A 109 12.18 -14.21 -8.56
N THR A 110 12.85 -13.76 -9.60
CA THR A 110 13.74 -14.57 -10.44
C THR A 110 14.78 -13.66 -11.11
N ASP A 111 15.56 -14.19 -12.05
CA ASP A 111 16.46 -13.40 -12.87
C ASP A 111 15.70 -12.29 -13.58
N ASN A 112 16.19 -11.06 -13.43
CA ASN A 112 15.62 -9.86 -14.07
C ASN A 112 14.19 -9.48 -13.65
N VAL A 113 13.63 -10.10 -12.60
CA VAL A 113 12.29 -9.77 -12.09
C VAL A 113 12.31 -9.58 -10.57
N TRP A 114 11.81 -8.42 -10.13
CA TRP A 114 11.67 -8.05 -8.72
C TRP A 114 10.28 -7.52 -8.42
N GLN A 115 9.92 -7.50 -7.15
CA GLN A 115 8.71 -6.85 -6.67
C GLN A 115 9.02 -5.98 -5.46
N VAL A 116 8.45 -4.77 -5.46
CA VAL A 116 8.30 -3.97 -4.24
C VAL A 116 6.94 -4.30 -3.65
N ARG A 117 6.93 -4.74 -2.39
CA ARG A 117 5.74 -5.25 -1.69
C ARG A 117 5.51 -4.50 -0.39
N GLY A 118 4.26 -4.35 0.00
CA GLY A 118 3.85 -3.71 1.26
C GLY A 118 4.08 -2.19 1.30
N PHE A 119 4.43 -1.56 0.16
CA PHE A 119 4.54 -0.10 0.02
C PHE A 119 3.21 0.58 -0.25
N ASP A 120 2.21 -0.23 -0.60
CA ASP A 120 0.81 0.12 -0.84
C ASP A 120 0.00 -1.18 -0.67
N LEU A 121 -1.27 -1.16 -1.06
CA LEU A 121 -2.14 -2.34 -1.09
C LEU A 121 -1.63 -3.40 -2.09
N SER A 122 -1.22 -2.97 -3.28
CA SER A 122 -0.74 -3.84 -4.36
C SER A 122 0.79 -3.99 -4.33
N ASN A 123 1.30 -4.89 -5.19
CA ASN A 123 2.73 -5.02 -5.45
C ASN A 123 3.09 -4.24 -6.72
N MET A 124 4.24 -3.58 -6.72
CA MET A 124 4.84 -3.03 -7.94
C MET A 124 5.89 -3.99 -8.46
N THR A 125 5.72 -4.52 -9.67
CA THR A 125 6.68 -5.45 -10.27
C THR A 125 7.65 -4.70 -11.19
N ILE A 126 8.93 -5.03 -11.08
CA ILE A 126 10.03 -4.43 -11.84
C ILE A 126 10.68 -5.51 -12.68
N VAL A 127 10.72 -5.30 -13.99
CA VAL A 127 11.40 -6.19 -14.93
C VAL A 127 12.54 -5.43 -15.59
N ARG A 128 13.74 -6.02 -15.64
CA ARG A 128 14.87 -5.45 -16.39
C ARG A 128 14.66 -5.70 -17.88
N GLY A 129 14.30 -4.65 -18.61
CA GLY A 129 14.28 -4.65 -20.06
C GLY A 129 15.67 -4.39 -20.66
N ALA A 130 15.76 -4.44 -21.99
CA ALA A 130 16.99 -4.19 -22.73
C ALA A 130 17.47 -2.72 -22.58
N THR A 131 16.53 -1.77 -22.55
CA THR A 131 16.81 -0.32 -22.56
C THR A 131 16.44 0.39 -21.27
N GLY A 132 15.74 -0.28 -20.34
CA GLY A 132 15.23 0.35 -19.13
C GLY A 132 14.44 -0.61 -18.24
N TRP A 133 13.77 -0.05 -17.25
CA TRP A 133 12.79 -0.76 -16.44
C TRP A 133 11.47 -0.90 -17.19
N ILE A 134 10.87 -2.08 -17.10
CA ILE A 134 9.45 -2.29 -17.35
C ILE A 134 8.79 -2.37 -15.98
N VAL A 135 7.86 -1.46 -15.69
CA VAL A 135 7.14 -1.41 -14.42
C VAL A 135 5.74 -1.95 -14.64
N ILE A 136 5.29 -2.85 -13.77
CA ILE A 136 3.93 -3.39 -13.80
C ILE A 136 3.24 -2.95 -12.52
N ASP A 137 2.06 -2.34 -12.68
CA ASP A 137 1.16 -1.91 -11.62
C ASP A 137 1.80 -0.93 -10.63
N PRO A 138 1.95 0.36 -11.01
CA PRO A 138 2.65 1.37 -10.21
C PRO A 138 1.82 1.89 -9.03
N LEU A 139 1.26 0.99 -8.22
CA LEU A 139 0.61 1.26 -6.93
C LEU A 139 -0.57 2.26 -7.02
N THR A 140 -1.11 2.65 -5.85
CA THR A 140 -2.30 3.51 -5.75
C THR A 140 -1.95 5.00 -5.82
N SER A 141 -0.81 5.40 -5.26
CA SER A 141 -0.44 6.81 -5.12
C SER A 141 0.92 7.13 -5.73
N VAL A 142 1.09 8.39 -6.13
CA VAL A 142 2.35 8.88 -6.71
C VAL A 142 3.50 8.71 -5.72
N GLU A 143 3.25 9.01 -4.45
CA GLU A 143 4.23 8.96 -3.38
C GLU A 143 4.71 7.52 -3.10
N THR A 144 3.79 6.56 -3.07
CA THR A 144 4.15 5.15 -2.84
C THR A 144 4.95 4.58 -4.01
N ALA A 145 4.53 4.87 -5.24
CA ALA A 145 5.23 4.43 -6.45
C ALA A 145 6.62 5.05 -6.57
N GLN A 146 6.75 6.35 -6.27
CA GLN A 146 8.03 7.05 -6.25
C GLN A 146 8.98 6.46 -5.20
N ALA A 147 8.52 6.27 -3.96
CA ALA A 147 9.31 5.67 -2.89
C ALA A 147 9.77 4.24 -3.24
N ALA A 148 8.93 3.48 -3.95
CA ALA A 148 9.26 2.15 -4.44
C ALA A 148 10.34 2.22 -5.56
N MET A 149 10.24 3.15 -6.51
CA MET A 149 11.27 3.37 -7.54
C MET A 149 12.60 3.87 -6.97
N GLU A 150 12.58 4.69 -5.92
CA GLU A 150 13.77 5.12 -5.19
C GLU A 150 14.49 3.91 -4.56
N LEU A 151 13.76 3.02 -3.89
CA LEU A 151 14.32 1.78 -3.33
C LEU A 151 14.92 0.89 -4.42
N VAL A 152 14.21 0.73 -5.54
CA VAL A 152 14.66 -0.06 -6.71
C VAL A 152 15.95 0.50 -7.28
N ASN A 153 16.01 1.80 -7.56
CA ASN A 153 17.19 2.42 -8.16
C ASN A 153 18.39 2.45 -7.20
N ALA A 154 18.15 2.65 -5.90
CA ALA A 154 19.19 2.58 -4.88
C ALA A 154 19.79 1.17 -4.74
N THR A 155 18.97 0.12 -4.93
CA THR A 155 19.39 -1.28 -4.73
C THR A 155 19.93 -1.93 -6.01
N LEU A 156 19.35 -1.64 -7.16
CA LEU A 156 19.61 -2.33 -8.44
C LEU A 156 20.34 -1.46 -9.48
N GLY A 157 20.58 -0.18 -9.15
CA GLY A 157 21.14 0.82 -10.03
C GLY A 157 20.08 1.54 -10.88
N GLN A 158 20.31 2.82 -11.13
CA GLN A 158 19.36 3.67 -11.83
C GLN A 158 19.21 3.28 -13.31
N ARG A 159 17.97 3.23 -13.80
CA ARG A 159 17.63 3.06 -15.23
C ARG A 159 16.40 3.89 -15.58
N PRO A 160 16.25 4.34 -16.84
CA PRO A 160 15.01 4.95 -17.30
C PRO A 160 13.88 3.91 -17.33
N VAL A 161 12.64 4.36 -17.22
CA VAL A 161 11.45 3.50 -17.42
C VAL A 161 11.10 3.47 -18.90
N SER A 162 11.25 2.31 -19.53
CA SER A 162 10.95 2.11 -20.95
C SER A 162 9.49 1.71 -21.21
N ALA A 163 8.83 1.08 -20.23
CA ALA A 163 7.42 0.75 -20.34
C ALA A 163 6.74 0.66 -18.97
N VAL A 164 5.45 0.94 -18.95
CA VAL A 164 4.54 0.66 -17.84
C VAL A 164 3.43 -0.26 -18.35
N ILE A 165 3.08 -1.28 -17.57
CA ILE A 165 1.98 -2.19 -17.84
C ILE A 165 0.97 -2.04 -16.70
N TYR A 166 -0.31 -1.82 -17.04
CA TYR A 166 -1.42 -2.00 -16.12
C TYR A 166 -2.01 -3.39 -16.35
N SER A 167 -2.01 -4.23 -15.33
CA SER A 167 -2.56 -5.58 -15.42
C SER A 167 -4.09 -5.56 -15.53
N HIS A 168 -4.75 -4.60 -14.88
CA HIS A 168 -6.20 -4.41 -14.92
C HIS A 168 -6.61 -2.99 -14.46
N SER A 169 -7.91 -2.72 -14.45
CA SER A 169 -8.53 -1.39 -14.33
C SER A 169 -8.83 -0.89 -12.91
N HIS A 170 -8.22 -1.44 -11.87
CA HIS A 170 -8.40 -0.92 -10.50
C HIS A 170 -7.28 0.06 -10.10
N ALA A 171 -7.64 1.03 -9.24
CA ALA A 171 -6.81 2.20 -8.93
C ALA A 171 -5.46 1.85 -8.30
N ASP A 172 -5.36 0.76 -7.55
CA ASP A 172 -4.12 0.28 -6.95
C ASP A 172 -3.12 -0.28 -7.98
N HIS A 173 -3.51 -0.37 -9.25
CA HIS A 173 -2.66 -0.86 -10.34
C HIS A 173 -2.31 0.22 -11.37
N PHE A 174 -2.77 1.46 -11.21
CA PHE A 174 -2.40 2.56 -12.12
C PHE A 174 -2.28 3.94 -11.45
N GLY A 175 -2.83 4.11 -10.25
CA GLY A 175 -3.00 5.42 -9.61
C GLY A 175 -1.68 6.15 -9.34
N GLY A 176 -0.60 5.41 -9.06
CA GLY A 176 0.73 5.96 -8.81
C GLY A 176 1.60 6.17 -10.05
N VAL A 177 1.10 5.98 -11.28
CA VAL A 177 1.93 6.01 -12.50
C VAL A 177 2.75 7.29 -12.68
N ARG A 178 2.25 8.44 -12.22
CA ARG A 178 3.01 9.71 -12.29
C ARG A 178 4.20 9.79 -11.33
N GLY A 179 4.32 8.86 -10.38
CA GLY A 179 5.52 8.67 -9.57
C GLY A 179 6.60 7.83 -10.26
N VAL A 180 6.27 7.26 -11.43
CA VAL A 180 7.15 6.34 -12.17
C VAL A 180 7.56 6.91 -13.53
N VAL A 181 6.66 7.61 -14.22
CA VAL A 181 6.90 8.15 -15.57
C VAL A 181 6.50 9.61 -15.70
N ASP A 182 7.28 10.34 -16.51
CA ASP A 182 6.95 11.67 -16.96
C ASP A 182 6.01 11.59 -18.19
N PRO A 183 4.83 12.25 -18.18
CA PRO A 183 3.94 12.29 -19.34
C PRO A 183 4.60 12.77 -20.64
N THR A 184 5.64 13.61 -20.56
CA THR A 184 6.38 14.09 -21.74
C THR A 184 7.21 12.99 -22.40
N GLU A 185 7.74 12.04 -21.63
CA GLU A 185 8.44 10.85 -22.15
C GLU A 185 7.48 9.91 -22.87
N VAL A 186 6.27 9.77 -22.33
CA VAL A 186 5.19 9.00 -22.96
C VAL A 186 4.74 9.66 -24.27
N ALA A 187 4.49 10.98 -24.24
CA ALA A 187 4.09 11.73 -25.44
C ALA A 187 5.17 11.71 -26.54
N ALA A 188 6.44 11.67 -26.16
CA ALA A 188 7.56 11.54 -27.09
C ALA A 188 7.81 10.09 -27.58
N GLY A 189 7.02 9.11 -27.11
CA GLY A 189 7.15 7.70 -27.49
C GLY A 189 8.32 6.95 -26.84
N ARG A 190 9.04 7.58 -25.89
CA ARG A 190 10.19 6.99 -25.19
C ARG A 190 9.77 6.00 -24.10
N THR A 191 8.57 6.18 -23.55
CA THR A 191 7.97 5.25 -22.59
C THR A 191 6.61 4.77 -23.10
N GLN A 192 6.42 3.46 -23.19
CA GLN A 192 5.15 2.85 -23.59
C GLN A 192 4.25 2.66 -22.37
N VAL A 193 2.95 2.90 -22.50
CA VAL A 193 1.95 2.55 -21.49
C VAL A 193 1.02 1.50 -22.10
N ILE A 194 1.01 0.31 -21.52
CA ILE A 194 0.34 -0.88 -22.05
C ILE A 194 -0.75 -1.29 -21.07
N ALA A 195 -1.95 -1.57 -21.58
CA ALA A 195 -3.10 -1.96 -20.77
C ALA A 195 -3.97 -2.95 -21.55
N PRO A 196 -4.81 -3.76 -20.89
CA PRO A 196 -5.79 -4.60 -21.58
C PRO A 196 -6.78 -3.77 -22.39
N HIS A 197 -7.35 -4.38 -23.43
CA HIS A 197 -8.48 -3.79 -24.14
C HIS A 197 -9.62 -3.50 -23.15
N GLY A 198 -10.30 -2.35 -23.32
CA GLY A 198 -11.36 -1.90 -22.41
C GLY A 198 -10.89 -1.17 -21.14
N PHE A 199 -9.58 -1.12 -20.86
CA PHE A 199 -9.05 -0.53 -19.62
C PHE A 199 -9.60 0.87 -19.30
N MET A 200 -9.60 1.79 -20.28
CA MET A 200 -10.04 3.17 -20.04
C MET A 200 -11.54 3.27 -19.74
N GLU A 201 -12.35 2.41 -20.35
CA GLU A 201 -13.79 2.35 -20.09
C GLU A 201 -14.02 1.88 -18.66
N GLU A 202 -13.47 0.74 -18.28
CA GLU A 202 -13.70 0.14 -16.96
C GLU A 202 -13.09 0.94 -15.81
N ALA A 203 -11.88 1.51 -16.01
CA ALA A 203 -11.23 2.32 -14.98
C ALA A 203 -12.04 3.57 -14.60
N THR A 204 -12.93 4.02 -15.50
CA THR A 204 -13.78 5.18 -15.28
C THR A 204 -15.23 4.81 -14.95
N SER A 205 -15.85 3.92 -15.72
CA SER A 205 -17.28 3.61 -15.66
C SER A 205 -17.69 3.04 -14.29
N GLU A 206 -16.87 2.16 -13.71
CA GLU A 206 -17.15 1.48 -12.44
C GLU A 206 -17.24 2.47 -11.27
N ASN A 207 -16.43 3.53 -11.30
CA ASN A 207 -16.23 4.41 -10.16
C ASN A 207 -17.08 5.69 -10.19
N VAL A 208 -17.80 5.97 -11.29
CA VAL A 208 -18.53 7.24 -11.45
C VAL A 208 -19.98 7.12 -11.00
N MET A 209 -20.77 6.24 -11.63
CA MET A 209 -22.23 6.17 -11.42
C MET A 209 -22.61 5.85 -9.96
N ALA A 210 -21.91 4.90 -9.34
CA ALA A 210 -22.11 4.49 -7.95
C ALA A 210 -21.02 5.00 -7.00
N GLY A 211 -20.13 5.90 -7.48
CA GLY A 211 -18.92 6.31 -6.78
C GLY A 211 -19.15 6.83 -5.36
N GLY A 212 -20.16 7.68 -5.17
CA GLY A 212 -20.49 8.22 -3.85
C GLY A 212 -20.85 7.14 -2.83
N ALA A 213 -21.64 6.14 -3.24
CA ALA A 213 -22.02 5.02 -2.38
C ALA A 213 -20.87 4.05 -2.15
N MET A 214 -20.08 3.75 -3.19
CA MET A 214 -18.90 2.88 -3.12
C MET A 214 -17.85 3.45 -2.17
N MET A 215 -17.48 4.73 -2.36
CA MET A 215 -16.50 5.41 -1.52
C MET A 215 -16.93 5.43 -0.05
N ARG A 216 -18.21 5.73 0.24
CA ARG A 216 -18.69 5.75 1.63
C ARG A 216 -18.65 4.38 2.30
N ARG A 217 -18.88 3.30 1.55
CA ARG A 217 -18.85 1.91 2.04
C ARG A 217 -17.43 1.37 2.22
N ALA A 218 -16.48 1.86 1.44
CA ALA A 218 -15.08 1.47 1.53
C ALA A 218 -14.33 2.18 2.68
N ALA A 219 -14.77 3.39 3.04
CA ALA A 219 -14.17 4.25 4.07
C ALA A 219 -14.47 3.84 5.51
#